data_AF-A0A928HCM5-F1
#
_entry.id   AF-A0A928HCM5-F1
#
_cell.length_a   1.000
_cell.length_b   1.000
_cell.length_c   1.000
_cell.angle_alpha   90.00
_cell.angle_beta   90.00
_cell.angle_gamma   90.00
#
_symmetry.space_group_name_H-M   'P 1'
#
loop_
_entity.id
_entity.type
_entity.pdbx_description
1 polymer ?
#
loop_
_entity_poly.entity_id
_entity_poly.type
_entity_poly.pdbx_seq_one_letter_code
_entity_poly.pdbx_strand_id
1 'polypeptide(L)'
;MDNTKEETAPTPLPAEEVPAPLMRDDGAFTPGWFTRFEELKPYAATLSKFQRPEALAKSYANLEKLRGYPEDTADAARMAAFRTAMGLPATAEEFTLERPQDTPDELWNEELVSQLSSVAYEYGVPPRALAALAERYTAEGRRFMERCQQENAQALLRADATLQQDWGSAYEDNLKTIESFLHTMGERAGVDVRALVENPALRANPDFAKLLLEAAGLMDEAPLHTGSQPDGRKEAHRIAHDPTHPLHEAYMRTSHPQHRYANEQYDRLAFGRRL
;
A
#
# COMPACT_ATOMS: atom_id res chain seq x y z
N MET A 1 -42.79 22.25 -108.57
CA MET A 1 -41.61 21.38 -108.45
C MET A 1 -40.57 22.22 -107.70
N ASP A 2 -40.11 21.91 -106.51
CA ASP A 2 -40.39 20.86 -105.55
C ASP A 2 -39.89 21.41 -104.19
N ASN A 3 -40.57 21.10 -103.09
CA ASN A 3 -40.33 21.70 -101.78
C ASN A 3 -39.98 20.60 -100.76
N THR A 4 -38.83 20.76 -100.09
CA THR A 4 -38.51 20.27 -98.73
C THR A 4 -38.74 18.78 -98.40
N LYS A 5 -37.65 18.05 -98.12
CA LYS A 5 -37.42 17.40 -96.81
C LYS A 5 -36.03 16.78 -96.73
N GLU A 6 -35.19 17.37 -95.89
CA GLU A 6 -33.97 16.77 -95.38
C GLU A 6 -34.40 15.80 -94.26
N GLU A 7 -34.31 14.50 -94.54
CA GLU A 7 -34.70 13.43 -93.60
C GLU A 7 -33.51 13.13 -92.69
N THR A 8 -33.53 13.71 -91.49
CA THR A 8 -32.61 13.39 -90.39
C THR A 8 -32.83 11.94 -89.93
N ALA A 9 -31.86 11.06 -90.17
CA ALA A 9 -31.79 9.74 -89.57
C ALA A 9 -31.54 9.84 -88.04
N PRO A 10 -32.07 8.92 -87.22
CA PRO A 10 -32.15 9.09 -85.77
C PRO A 10 -30.79 8.92 -85.07
N THR A 11 -30.51 9.83 -84.13
CA THR A 11 -29.45 9.71 -83.13
C THR A 11 -29.62 8.38 -82.35
N PRO A 12 -28.58 7.55 -82.20
CA PRO A 12 -28.65 6.38 -81.33
C PRO A 12 -28.85 6.86 -79.88
N LEU A 13 -29.84 6.30 -79.18
CA LEU A 13 -29.97 6.46 -77.73
C LEU A 13 -28.65 6.00 -77.06
N PRO A 14 -28.17 6.69 -76.01
CA PRO A 14 -27.02 6.21 -75.26
C PRO A 14 -27.36 4.83 -74.69
N ALA A 15 -26.54 3.83 -75.04
CA ALA A 15 -26.60 2.53 -74.41
C ALA A 15 -26.36 2.74 -72.91
N GLU A 16 -27.34 2.38 -72.07
CA GLU A 16 -27.08 2.22 -70.65
C GLU A 16 -25.93 1.21 -70.52
N GLU A 17 -24.79 1.68 -70.01
CA GLU A 17 -23.66 0.81 -69.69
C GLU A 17 -24.13 -0.21 -68.66
N VAL A 18 -24.41 -1.43 -69.12
CA VAL A 18 -24.69 -2.55 -68.22
C VAL A 18 -23.44 -2.71 -67.36
N PRO A 19 -23.52 -2.52 -66.03
CA PRO A 19 -22.35 -2.61 -65.18
C PRO A 19 -21.79 -4.03 -65.32
N ALA A 20 -20.47 -4.12 -65.60
CA ALA A 20 -19.79 -5.39 -65.81
C ALA A 20 -20.14 -6.38 -64.69
N PRO A 21 -20.18 -7.71 -64.95
CA PRO A 21 -20.56 -8.67 -63.92
C PRO A 21 -19.64 -8.59 -62.69
N LEU A 22 -20.20 -8.85 -61.50
CA LEU A 22 -19.45 -8.82 -60.23
C LEU A 22 -18.44 -9.97 -60.15
N MET A 23 -18.76 -11.07 -60.82
CA MET A 23 -17.95 -12.27 -60.89
C MET A 23 -17.60 -12.58 -62.33
N ARG A 24 -16.41 -13.14 -62.52
CA ARG A 24 -15.92 -13.69 -63.77
C ARG A 24 -16.39 -15.14 -63.90
N ASP A 25 -16.35 -15.68 -65.12
CA ASP A 25 -16.79 -17.05 -65.42
C ASP A 25 -15.99 -18.13 -64.67
N ASP A 26 -14.76 -17.80 -64.25
CA ASP A 26 -13.91 -18.67 -63.41
C ASP A 26 -14.28 -18.63 -61.92
N GLY A 27 -15.34 -17.92 -61.55
CA GLY A 27 -15.81 -17.76 -60.17
C GLY A 27 -14.98 -16.82 -59.31
N ALA A 28 -14.02 -16.08 -59.88
CA ALA A 28 -13.32 -14.99 -59.20
C ALA A 28 -14.14 -13.70 -59.22
N PHE A 29 -13.89 -12.80 -58.28
CA PHE A 29 -14.40 -11.45 -58.37
C PHE A 29 -13.73 -10.68 -59.50
N THR A 30 -14.45 -9.73 -60.09
CA THR A 30 -13.85 -8.75 -61.00
C THR A 30 -12.84 -7.88 -60.23
N PRO A 31 -11.67 -7.52 -60.79
CA PRO A 31 -10.73 -6.62 -60.12
C PRO A 31 -11.41 -5.32 -59.68
N GLY A 32 -11.22 -4.93 -58.42
CA GLY A 32 -11.87 -3.75 -57.85
C GLY A 32 -13.39 -3.91 -57.64
N TRP A 33 -13.93 -5.13 -57.58
CA TRP A 33 -15.37 -5.40 -57.39
C TRP A 33 -16.04 -4.54 -56.30
N PHE A 34 -15.31 -4.23 -55.22
CA PHE A 34 -15.76 -3.46 -54.07
C PHE A 34 -15.96 -1.96 -54.36
N THR A 35 -15.37 -1.39 -55.43
CA THR A 35 -15.51 0.05 -55.74
C THR A 35 -16.91 0.43 -56.19
N ARG A 36 -17.72 -0.57 -56.57
CA ARG A 36 -19.12 -0.42 -56.95
C ARG A 36 -20.03 -0.14 -55.76
N PHE A 37 -19.56 -0.44 -54.55
CA PHE A 37 -20.28 -0.19 -53.31
C PHE A 37 -19.60 0.98 -52.61
N GLU A 38 -20.27 2.13 -52.54
CA GLU A 38 -19.69 3.35 -51.98
C GLU A 38 -19.12 3.14 -50.57
N GLU A 39 -19.86 2.42 -49.74
CA GLU A 39 -19.52 2.10 -48.36
C GLU A 39 -18.27 1.21 -48.22
N LEU A 40 -17.89 0.48 -49.27
CA LEU A 40 -16.75 -0.42 -49.26
C LEU A 40 -15.46 0.25 -49.74
N LYS A 41 -15.53 1.44 -50.34
CA LYS A 41 -14.35 2.18 -50.82
C LYS A 41 -13.31 2.46 -49.72
N PRO A 42 -13.67 2.83 -48.48
CA PRO A 42 -12.69 3.02 -47.40
C PRO A 42 -11.87 1.76 -47.08
N TYR A 43 -12.39 0.57 -47.41
CA TYR A 43 -11.78 -0.72 -47.12
C TYR A 43 -11.02 -1.31 -48.32
N ALA A 44 -10.77 -0.54 -49.37
CA ALA A 44 -10.14 -0.99 -50.61
C ALA A 44 -8.81 -1.75 -50.40
N ALA A 45 -7.96 -1.29 -49.48
CA ALA A 45 -6.69 -1.93 -49.15
C ALA A 45 -6.87 -3.35 -48.56
N THR A 46 -7.97 -3.60 -47.86
CA THR A 46 -8.28 -4.90 -47.26
C THR A 46 -9.05 -5.78 -48.25
N LEU A 47 -10.04 -5.21 -48.94
CA LEU A 47 -10.93 -5.94 -49.84
C LEU A 47 -10.26 -6.39 -51.14
N SER A 48 -9.23 -5.66 -51.60
CA SER A 48 -8.40 -6.05 -52.76
C SER A 48 -7.65 -7.36 -52.59
N LYS A 49 -7.47 -7.84 -51.36
CA LYS A 49 -6.84 -9.15 -51.07
C LYS A 49 -7.79 -10.33 -51.37
N PHE A 50 -9.10 -10.09 -51.40
CA PHE A 50 -10.10 -11.14 -51.62
C PHE A 50 -10.47 -11.24 -53.10
N GLN A 51 -9.82 -12.18 -53.78
CA GLN A 51 -10.03 -12.45 -55.21
C GLN A 51 -11.19 -13.43 -55.48
N ARG A 52 -11.64 -14.18 -54.47
CA ARG A 52 -12.70 -15.20 -54.61
C ARG A 52 -13.67 -15.18 -53.41
N PRO A 53 -14.95 -15.51 -53.61
CA PRO A 53 -15.94 -15.59 -52.52
C PRO A 53 -15.54 -16.54 -51.39
N GLU A 54 -14.91 -17.69 -51.71
CA GLU A 54 -14.46 -18.67 -50.71
C GLU A 54 -13.47 -18.07 -49.71
N ALA A 55 -12.52 -17.25 -50.18
CA ALA A 55 -11.54 -16.60 -49.31
C ALA A 55 -12.21 -15.58 -48.37
N LEU A 56 -13.20 -14.84 -48.88
CA LEU A 56 -13.99 -13.90 -48.08
C LEU A 56 -14.83 -14.64 -47.03
N ALA A 57 -15.50 -15.73 -47.41
CA ALA A 57 -16.29 -16.57 -46.50
C ALA A 57 -15.43 -17.24 -45.43
N LYS A 58 -14.23 -17.74 -45.77
CA LYS A 58 -13.26 -18.27 -44.79
C LYS A 58 -12.78 -17.19 -43.82
N SER A 59 -12.52 -15.97 -44.31
CA SER A 59 -12.16 -14.84 -43.47
C SER A 59 -13.27 -14.50 -42.49
N TYR A 60 -14.52 -14.45 -42.96
CA TYR A 60 -15.68 -14.21 -42.10
C TYR A 60 -15.90 -15.34 -41.08
N ALA A 61 -15.81 -16.60 -41.51
CA ALA A 61 -15.93 -17.75 -40.61
C ALA A 61 -14.83 -17.77 -39.53
N ASN A 62 -13.61 -17.33 -39.86
CA ASN A 62 -12.55 -17.14 -38.87
C ASN A 62 -12.86 -15.98 -37.91
N LEU A 63 -13.44 -14.89 -38.41
CA LEU A 63 -13.89 -13.76 -37.57
C LEU A 63 -15.01 -14.19 -36.62
N GLU A 64 -15.97 -14.99 -37.08
CA GLU A 64 -17.03 -15.58 -36.24
C GLU A 64 -16.47 -16.56 -35.19
N LYS A 65 -15.40 -17.32 -35.49
CA LYS A 65 -14.70 -18.14 -34.49
C LYS A 65 -13.98 -17.32 -33.43
N LEU A 66 -13.53 -16.12 -33.79
CA LEU A 66 -12.88 -15.15 -32.90
C LEU A 66 -13.89 -14.22 -32.21
N ARG A 67 -15.19 -14.35 -32.52
CA ARG A 67 -16.24 -13.55 -31.93
C ARG A 67 -16.41 -13.94 -30.46
N GLY A 68 -16.11 -12.98 -29.59
CA GLY A 68 -16.27 -13.12 -28.15
C GLY A 68 -14.98 -13.55 -27.45
N TYR A 69 -14.85 -13.10 -26.20
CA TYR A 69 -13.80 -13.55 -25.31
C TYR A 69 -13.92 -15.06 -25.07
N PRO A 70 -12.83 -15.84 -25.11
CA PRO A 70 -12.90 -17.26 -24.76
C PRO A 70 -13.40 -17.46 -23.33
N GLU A 71 -14.50 -18.20 -23.15
CA GLU A 71 -15.09 -18.42 -21.81
C GLU A 71 -14.19 -19.26 -20.90
N ASP A 72 -13.36 -20.13 -21.49
CA ASP A 72 -12.42 -20.99 -20.78
C ASP A 72 -10.98 -20.64 -21.20
N THR A 73 -10.21 -20.12 -20.25
CA THR A 73 -8.79 -19.81 -20.44
C THR A 73 -7.91 -21.06 -20.49
N ALA A 74 -8.41 -22.22 -20.06
CA ALA A 74 -7.71 -23.50 -20.15
C ALA A 74 -7.65 -24.06 -21.58
N ASP A 75 -8.50 -23.60 -22.50
CA ASP A 75 -8.37 -23.88 -23.92
C ASP A 75 -7.22 -23.04 -24.51
N ALA A 76 -6.00 -23.56 -24.34
CA ALA A 76 -4.77 -22.91 -24.75
C ALA A 76 -4.74 -22.60 -26.26
N ALA A 77 -5.36 -23.44 -27.10
CA ALA A 77 -5.40 -23.24 -28.55
C ALA A 77 -6.31 -22.07 -28.91
N ARG A 78 -7.50 -21.99 -28.28
CA ARG A 78 -8.43 -20.88 -28.47
C ARG A 78 -7.86 -19.57 -27.93
N MET A 79 -7.22 -19.59 -26.76
CA MET A 79 -6.57 -18.41 -26.19
C MET A 79 -5.38 -17.93 -27.04
N ALA A 80 -4.58 -18.83 -27.61
CA ALA A 80 -3.49 -18.46 -28.52
C ALA A 80 -4.02 -17.81 -29.82
N ALA A 81 -5.11 -18.36 -30.39
CA ALA A 81 -5.78 -17.78 -31.55
C ALA A 81 -6.37 -16.39 -31.23
N PHE A 82 -6.99 -16.23 -30.06
CA PHE A 82 -7.50 -14.95 -29.58
C PHE A 82 -6.39 -13.92 -29.43
N ARG A 83 -5.29 -14.26 -28.74
CA ARG A 83 -4.12 -13.36 -28.57
C ARG A 83 -3.57 -12.91 -29.92
N THR A 84 -3.37 -13.84 -30.85
CA THR A 84 -2.89 -13.54 -32.20
C THR A 84 -3.85 -12.60 -32.95
N ALA A 85 -5.15 -12.87 -32.90
CA ALA A 85 -6.16 -12.06 -33.57
C ALA A 85 -6.26 -10.64 -33.02
N MET A 86 -6.05 -10.48 -31.71
CA MET A 86 -6.11 -9.20 -31.00
C MET A 86 -4.77 -8.44 -31.00
N GLY A 87 -3.72 -9.02 -31.61
CA GLY A 87 -2.38 -8.42 -31.63
C GLY A 87 -1.73 -8.35 -30.24
N LEU A 88 -2.06 -9.30 -29.38
CA LEU A 88 -1.48 -9.42 -28.04
C LEU A 88 -0.11 -10.10 -28.09
N PRO A 89 0.75 -9.88 -27.07
CA PRO A 89 2.04 -10.55 -26.95
C PRO A 89 1.95 -12.08 -27.03
N ALA A 90 2.98 -12.70 -27.60
CA ALA A 90 3.02 -14.14 -27.82
C ALA A 90 3.37 -14.92 -26.54
N THR A 91 4.06 -14.27 -25.60
CA THR A 91 4.44 -14.86 -24.31
C THR A 91 4.19 -13.88 -23.16
N ALA A 92 4.26 -14.38 -21.92
CA ALA A 92 4.11 -13.57 -20.72
C ALA A 92 5.31 -12.63 -20.49
N GLU A 93 6.50 -13.00 -20.95
CA GLU A 93 7.72 -12.19 -20.82
C GLU A 93 7.70 -10.96 -21.72
N GLU A 94 6.96 -11.01 -22.83
CA GLU A 94 6.71 -9.86 -23.70
C GLU A 94 5.70 -8.87 -23.09
N PHE A 95 4.97 -9.26 -22.04
CA PHE A 95 4.20 -8.31 -21.23
C PHE A 95 5.16 -7.55 -20.30
N THR A 96 5.62 -6.40 -20.77
CA THR A 96 6.36 -5.46 -19.93
C THR A 96 5.40 -4.39 -19.40
N LEU A 97 5.29 -4.31 -18.07
CA LEU A 97 4.60 -3.22 -17.40
C LEU A 97 5.65 -2.28 -16.81
N GLU A 98 5.74 -1.07 -17.38
CA GLU A 98 6.63 -0.05 -16.87
C GLU A 98 6.06 0.60 -15.62
N ARG A 99 6.95 0.95 -14.68
CA ARG A 99 6.58 1.73 -13.50
C ARG A 99 6.05 3.10 -13.92
N PRO A 100 4.82 3.47 -13.54
CA PRO A 100 4.30 4.81 -13.81
C PRO A 100 5.18 5.90 -13.17
N GLN A 101 5.24 7.06 -13.81
CA GLN A 101 5.99 8.21 -13.29
C GLN A 101 5.55 8.57 -11.86
N ASP A 102 6.50 9.04 -11.07
CA ASP A 102 6.31 9.45 -9.68
C ASP A 102 5.75 8.35 -8.74
N THR A 103 5.82 7.08 -9.14
CA THR A 103 5.50 5.96 -8.23
C THR A 103 6.67 5.74 -7.28
N PRO A 104 6.48 5.88 -5.95
CA PRO A 104 7.50 5.55 -4.95
C PRO A 104 7.84 4.06 -4.99
N ASP A 105 9.06 3.72 -4.60
CA ASP A 105 9.54 2.33 -4.58
C ASP A 105 8.68 1.47 -3.62
N GLU A 106 8.17 2.06 -2.53
CA GLU A 106 7.30 1.39 -1.57
C GLU A 106 5.94 0.97 -2.15
N LEU A 107 5.50 1.64 -3.22
CA LEU A 107 4.26 1.34 -3.92
C LEU A 107 4.47 0.45 -5.16
N TRP A 108 5.72 0.15 -5.52
CA TRP A 108 6.05 -0.64 -6.71
C TRP A 108 6.70 -1.97 -6.33
N ASN A 109 5.96 -3.07 -6.54
CA ASN A 109 6.46 -4.41 -6.26
C ASN A 109 6.67 -5.19 -7.56
N GLU A 110 7.94 -5.43 -7.91
CA GLU A 110 8.35 -6.16 -9.12
C GLU A 110 7.79 -7.59 -9.18
N GLU A 111 7.67 -8.28 -8.04
CA GLU A 111 7.07 -9.62 -7.99
C GLU A 111 5.59 -9.57 -8.36
N LEU A 112 4.85 -8.60 -7.83
CA LEU A 112 3.45 -8.37 -8.17
C LEU A 112 3.30 -8.02 -9.66
N VAL A 113 4.21 -7.22 -10.21
CA VAL A 113 4.23 -6.87 -11.64
C VAL A 113 4.41 -8.11 -12.52
N SER A 114 5.32 -9.01 -12.14
CA SER A 114 5.52 -10.28 -12.85
C SER A 114 4.27 -11.19 -12.78
N GLN A 115 3.64 -11.28 -11.61
CA GLN A 115 2.38 -12.02 -11.44
C GLN A 115 1.25 -11.43 -12.28
N LEU A 116 1.09 -10.10 -12.27
CA LEU A 116 0.09 -9.40 -13.08
C LEU A 116 0.31 -9.59 -14.59
N SER A 117 1.56 -9.61 -15.03
CA SER A 117 1.92 -9.86 -16.44
C SER A 117 1.55 -11.28 -16.87
N SER A 118 1.79 -12.27 -15.98
CA SER A 118 1.36 -13.65 -16.19
C SER A 118 -0.16 -13.78 -16.29
N VAL A 119 -0.89 -13.14 -15.37
CA VAL A 119 -2.38 -13.11 -15.40
C VAL A 119 -2.89 -12.39 -16.64
N ALA A 120 -2.29 -11.26 -17.02
CA ALA A 120 -2.67 -10.53 -18.22
C ALA A 120 -2.50 -11.38 -19.49
N TYR A 121 -1.41 -12.14 -19.59
CA TYR A 121 -1.19 -13.07 -20.69
C TYR A 121 -2.22 -14.21 -20.70
N GLU A 122 -2.46 -14.82 -19.54
CA GLU A 122 -3.43 -15.92 -19.38
C GLU A 122 -4.83 -15.50 -19.82
N TYR A 123 -5.26 -14.31 -19.40
CA TYR A 123 -6.60 -13.75 -19.67
C TYR A 123 -6.65 -12.86 -20.91
N GLY A 124 -5.58 -12.79 -21.71
CA GLY A 124 -5.56 -11.97 -22.93
C GLY A 124 -5.90 -10.49 -22.70
N VAL A 125 -5.44 -9.91 -21.60
CA VAL A 125 -5.61 -8.49 -21.27
C VAL A 125 -4.67 -7.67 -22.17
N PRO A 126 -5.15 -6.65 -22.90
CA PRO A 126 -4.26 -5.81 -23.70
C PRO A 126 -3.19 -5.10 -22.87
N PRO A 127 -1.92 -5.01 -23.31
CA PRO A 127 -0.84 -4.32 -22.57
C PRO A 127 -1.20 -2.88 -22.20
N ARG A 128 -1.85 -2.15 -23.12
CA ARG A 128 -2.35 -0.79 -22.87
C ARG A 128 -3.39 -0.75 -21.74
N ALA A 129 -4.26 -1.74 -21.66
CA ALA A 129 -5.27 -1.81 -20.60
C ALA A 129 -4.62 -2.12 -19.25
N LEU A 130 -3.66 -3.06 -19.21
CA LEU A 130 -2.89 -3.36 -18.01
C LEU A 130 -2.11 -2.12 -17.52
N ALA A 131 -1.45 -1.40 -18.43
CA ALA A 131 -0.73 -0.16 -18.10
C ALA A 131 -1.65 0.91 -17.52
N ALA A 132 -2.83 1.13 -18.12
CA ALA A 132 -3.80 2.09 -17.61
C ALA A 132 -4.33 1.71 -16.21
N LEU A 133 -4.54 0.41 -15.95
CA LEU A 133 -4.92 -0.08 -14.63
C LEU A 133 -3.83 0.14 -13.59
N ALA A 134 -2.57 -0.14 -13.94
CA ALA A 134 -1.41 0.08 -13.08
C ALA A 134 -1.21 1.56 -12.75
N GLU A 135 -1.32 2.44 -13.74
CA GLU A 135 -1.27 3.89 -13.55
C GLU A 135 -2.39 4.37 -12.63
N ARG A 136 -3.61 3.87 -12.81
CA ARG A 136 -4.73 4.25 -11.94
C ARG A 136 -4.53 3.78 -10.51
N TYR A 137 -4.10 2.53 -10.32
CA TYR A 137 -3.89 1.96 -8.99
C TYR A 137 -2.79 2.70 -8.23
N THR A 138 -1.64 2.95 -8.88
CA THR A 138 -0.53 3.72 -8.28
C THR A 138 -0.95 5.16 -7.95
N ALA A 139 -1.73 5.82 -8.81
CA ALA A 139 -2.27 7.15 -8.53
C ALA A 139 -3.21 7.18 -7.32
N GLU A 140 -4.11 6.19 -7.17
CA GLU A 140 -4.97 6.09 -5.99
C GLU A 140 -4.16 5.74 -4.72
N GLY A 141 -3.13 4.90 -4.85
CA GLY A 141 -2.18 4.60 -3.76
C GLY A 141 -1.48 5.86 -3.25
N ARG A 142 -0.99 6.72 -4.15
CA ARG A 142 -0.40 8.02 -3.78
C ARG A 142 -1.40 8.92 -3.04
N ARG A 143 -2.60 9.08 -3.59
CA ARG A 143 -3.66 9.87 -2.94
C ARG A 143 -4.03 9.34 -1.57
N PHE A 144 -4.03 8.02 -1.40
CA PHE A 144 -4.27 7.39 -0.11
C PHE A 144 -3.15 7.74 0.88
N MET A 145 -1.87 7.59 0.50
CA MET A 145 -0.74 7.96 1.36
C MET A 145 -0.74 9.44 1.73
N GLU A 146 -0.98 10.33 0.77
CA GLU A 146 -1.08 11.77 1.01
C GLU A 146 -2.19 12.10 2.01
N ARG A 147 -3.37 11.47 1.86
CA ARG A 147 -4.47 11.64 2.81
C ARG A 147 -4.11 11.11 4.20
N CYS A 148 -3.50 9.93 4.32
CA CYS A 148 -3.05 9.42 5.61
C CYS A 148 -2.02 10.34 6.27
N GLN A 149 -1.08 10.90 5.50
CA GLN A 149 -0.10 11.87 6.01
C GLN A 149 -0.78 13.15 6.49
N GLN A 150 -1.74 13.68 5.72
CA GLN A 150 -2.52 14.87 6.10
C GLN A 150 -3.37 14.62 7.35
N GLU A 151 -4.06 13.48 7.42
CA GLU A 151 -4.85 13.09 8.59
C GLU A 151 -3.98 12.96 9.84
N ASN A 152 -2.82 12.32 9.72
CA ASN A 152 -1.87 12.19 10.82
C ASN A 152 -1.30 13.56 11.27
N ALA A 153 -0.92 14.42 10.32
CA ALA A 153 -0.44 15.77 10.62
C ALA A 153 -1.54 16.62 11.32
N GLN A 154 -2.78 16.52 10.86
CA GLN A 154 -3.92 17.18 11.50
C GLN A 154 -4.20 16.61 12.90
N ALA A 155 -4.07 15.30 13.09
CA ALA A 155 -4.27 14.66 14.39
C ALA A 155 -3.22 15.14 15.41
N LEU A 156 -1.95 15.27 15.00
CA LEU A 156 -0.88 15.84 15.83
C LEU A 156 -1.17 17.28 16.25
N LEU A 157 -1.59 18.14 15.31
CA LEU A 157 -1.94 19.53 15.62
C LEU A 157 -3.14 19.63 16.57
N ARG A 158 -4.15 18.75 16.41
CA ARG A 158 -5.31 18.70 17.31
C ARG A 158 -4.92 18.24 18.71
N ALA A 159 -4.07 17.22 18.81
CA ALA A 159 -3.57 16.73 20.09
C ALA A 159 -2.80 17.83 20.85
N ASP A 160 -1.87 18.50 20.18
CA ASP A 160 -1.10 19.63 20.72
C ASP A 160 -2.02 20.76 21.20
N ALA A 161 -2.98 21.18 20.38
CA ALA A 161 -3.96 22.19 20.75
C ALA A 161 -4.83 21.78 21.95
N THR A 162 -5.23 20.51 22.03
CA THR A 162 -6.02 19.97 23.15
C THR A 162 -5.23 20.02 24.45
N LEU A 163 -3.98 19.58 24.43
CA LEU A 163 -3.12 19.60 25.61
C LEU A 163 -2.77 21.03 26.05
N GLN A 164 -2.53 21.95 25.10
CA GLN A 164 -2.32 23.37 25.43
C GLN A 164 -3.57 23.99 26.06
N GLN A 165 -4.76 23.64 25.56
CA GLN A 165 -6.02 24.10 26.14
C GLN A 165 -6.23 23.54 27.56
N ASP A 166 -5.93 22.26 27.77
CA ASP A 166 -6.17 21.57 29.04
C ASP A 166 -5.14 21.93 30.12
N TRP A 167 -3.86 22.07 29.75
CA TRP A 167 -2.76 22.31 30.70
C TRP A 167 -2.38 23.79 30.82
N GLY A 168 -2.73 24.63 29.84
CA GLY A 168 -2.44 26.06 29.86
C GLY A 168 -0.95 26.35 30.07
N SER A 169 -0.61 27.15 31.09
CA SER A 169 0.78 27.49 31.40
C SER A 169 1.65 26.30 31.84
N ALA A 170 1.04 25.21 32.30
CA ALA A 170 1.76 23.99 32.70
C ALA A 170 2.11 23.08 31.52
N TYR A 171 1.73 23.44 30.28
CA TYR A 171 1.90 22.60 29.10
C TYR A 171 3.34 22.10 28.93
N GLU A 172 4.31 23.01 28.92
CA GLU A 172 5.73 22.71 28.74
C GLU A 172 6.31 21.89 29.90
N ASP A 173 5.87 22.17 31.14
CA ASP A 173 6.37 21.48 32.33
C ASP A 173 5.81 20.05 32.42
N ASN A 174 4.55 19.85 32.02
CA ASN A 174 3.93 18.53 31.90
C ASN A 174 4.64 17.67 30.84
N LEU A 175 4.98 18.25 29.67
CA LEU A 175 5.73 17.53 28.65
C LEU A 175 7.12 17.10 29.14
N LYS A 176 7.87 17.98 29.83
CA LYS A 176 9.17 17.65 30.43
C LYS A 176 9.05 16.56 31.50
N THR A 177 7.97 16.59 32.28
CA THR A 177 7.67 15.57 33.28
C THR A 177 7.46 14.20 32.63
N ILE A 178 6.66 14.15 31.56
CA ILE A 178 6.43 12.93 30.76
C ILE A 178 7.74 12.43 30.14
N GLU A 179 8.53 13.32 29.53
CA GLU A 179 9.81 12.95 28.90
C GLU A 179 10.79 12.36 29.92
N SER A 180 10.94 13.00 31.08
CA SER A 180 11.80 12.54 32.17
C SER A 180 11.35 11.19 32.73
N PHE A 181 10.04 11.02 32.89
CA PHE A 181 9.44 9.75 33.30
C PHE A 181 9.73 8.64 32.30
N LEU A 182 9.50 8.88 31.00
CA LEU A 182 9.76 7.90 29.94
C LEU A 182 11.24 7.54 29.88
N HIS A 183 12.14 8.51 29.95
CA HIS A 183 13.59 8.25 29.98
C HIS A 183 13.97 7.33 31.14
N THR A 184 13.51 7.66 32.36
CA THR A 184 13.77 6.88 33.57
C THR A 184 13.24 5.44 33.45
N MET A 185 12.02 5.29 32.91
CA MET A 185 11.42 3.97 32.70
C MET A 185 12.10 3.17 31.60
N GLY A 186 12.53 3.85 30.52
CA GLY A 186 13.30 3.27 29.44
C GLY A 186 14.62 2.67 29.92
N GLU A 187 15.40 3.43 30.70
CA GLU A 187 16.64 2.94 31.30
C GLU A 187 16.41 1.72 32.20
N ARG A 188 15.37 1.75 33.03
CA ARG A 188 15.03 0.63 33.93
C ARG A 188 14.58 -0.63 33.17
N ALA A 189 13.87 -0.45 32.06
CA ALA A 189 13.38 -1.55 31.23
C ALA A 189 14.42 -2.04 30.19
N GLY A 190 15.52 -1.30 30.00
CA GLY A 190 16.46 -1.54 28.91
C GLY A 190 15.87 -1.26 27.52
N VAL A 191 14.92 -0.31 27.44
CA VAL A 191 14.21 0.06 26.21
C VAL A 191 14.62 1.46 25.79
N ASP A 192 15.00 1.62 24.52
CA ASP A 192 15.17 2.95 23.92
C ASP A 192 13.79 3.57 23.69
N VAL A 193 13.45 4.54 24.53
CA VAL A 193 12.15 5.23 24.49
C VAL A 193 12.08 6.30 23.40
N ARG A 194 13.19 6.63 22.74
CA ARG A 194 13.20 7.65 21.69
C ARG A 194 12.24 7.30 20.55
N ALA A 195 12.22 6.04 20.12
CA ALA A 195 11.29 5.57 19.11
C ALA A 195 9.82 5.63 19.55
N LEU A 196 9.55 5.55 20.85
CA LEU A 196 8.20 5.69 21.41
C LEU A 196 7.78 7.16 21.48
N VAL A 197 8.68 8.04 21.92
CA VAL A 197 8.46 9.50 21.98
C VAL A 197 8.25 10.07 20.58
N GLU A 198 9.04 9.62 19.60
CA GLU A 198 8.92 10.06 18.21
C GLU A 198 7.72 9.41 17.46
N ASN A 199 7.03 8.43 18.06
CA ASN A 199 5.94 7.72 17.42
C ASN A 199 4.72 8.63 17.15
N PRO A 200 4.35 8.89 15.88
CA PRO A 200 3.25 9.80 15.55
C PRO A 200 1.89 9.35 16.11
N ALA A 201 1.63 8.04 16.19
CA ALA A 201 0.36 7.52 16.68
C ALA A 201 0.17 7.78 18.18
N LEU A 202 1.26 7.72 18.96
CA LEU A 202 1.22 8.04 20.40
C LEU A 202 1.09 9.55 20.60
N ARG A 203 1.85 10.34 19.83
CA ARG A 203 1.80 11.82 19.90
C ARG A 203 0.46 12.40 19.46
N ALA A 204 -0.21 11.77 18.52
CA ALA A 204 -1.51 12.20 18.02
C ALA A 204 -2.67 11.90 18.99
N ASN A 205 -2.40 11.30 20.14
CA ASN A 205 -3.39 10.95 21.15
C ASN A 205 -3.16 11.75 22.46
N PRO A 206 -3.96 12.80 22.74
CA PRO A 206 -3.78 13.62 23.94
C PRO A 206 -4.08 12.85 25.24
N ASP A 207 -4.96 11.84 25.21
CA ASP A 207 -5.29 11.05 26.39
C ASP A 207 -4.11 10.16 26.80
N PHE A 208 -3.30 9.71 25.83
CA PHE A 208 -2.07 8.98 26.13
C PHE A 208 -1.07 9.85 26.90
N ALA A 209 -0.91 11.12 26.50
CA ALA A 209 -0.05 12.06 27.22
C ALA A 209 -0.57 12.33 28.65
N LYS A 210 -1.89 12.47 28.83
CA LYS A 210 -2.51 12.61 30.16
C LYS A 210 -2.28 11.38 31.04
N LEU A 211 -2.41 10.18 30.50
CA LEU A 211 -2.14 8.93 31.22
C LEU A 211 -0.68 8.82 31.65
N LEU A 212 0.25 9.23 30.79
CA LEU A 212 1.68 9.25 31.13
C LEU A 212 2.00 10.27 32.22
N LEU A 213 1.36 11.45 32.18
CA LEU A 213 1.51 12.46 33.21
C LEU A 213 1.00 11.96 34.57
N GLU A 214 -0.17 11.33 34.60
CA GLU A 214 -0.72 10.72 35.81
C GLU A 214 0.21 9.63 36.37
N ALA A 215 0.74 8.77 35.50
CA ALA A 215 1.69 7.74 35.89
C ALA A 215 3.00 8.33 36.45
N ALA A 216 3.47 9.44 35.88
CA ALA A 216 4.61 10.17 36.40
C ALA A 216 4.32 10.76 37.79
N GLY A 217 3.14 11.36 37.97
CA GLY A 217 2.66 11.85 39.27
C GLY A 217 2.63 10.77 40.33
N LEU A 218 2.09 9.58 40.03
CA LEU A 218 2.07 8.44 40.96
C LEU A 218 3.47 7.94 41.36
N MET A 219 4.46 8.05 40.46
CA MET A 219 5.85 7.70 40.78
C MET A 219 6.56 8.76 41.61
N ASP A 220 6.17 10.04 41.47
CA ASP A 220 6.69 11.15 42.26
C ASP A 220 6.00 11.27 43.64
N GLU A 221 4.71 10.91 43.72
CA GLU A 221 3.90 10.87 44.94
C GLU A 221 4.08 9.59 45.76
N ALA A 222 4.63 8.52 45.16
CA ALA A 222 5.19 7.44 45.95
C ALA A 222 6.30 8.07 46.81
N PRO A 223 6.20 8.06 48.15
CA PRO A 223 7.29 8.57 48.96
C PRO A 223 8.52 7.83 48.48
N LEU A 224 9.56 8.59 48.16
CA LEU A 224 10.91 8.08 48.00
C LEU A 224 11.26 7.30 49.27
N HIS A 225 10.87 6.03 49.32
CA HIS A 225 11.76 4.98 49.72
C HIS A 225 12.80 4.90 48.59
N THR A 226 13.62 5.96 48.48
CA THR A 226 15.02 5.76 48.16
C THR A 226 15.42 4.62 49.06
N GLY A 227 15.69 3.46 48.47
CA GLY A 227 16.48 2.44 49.10
C GLY A 227 17.86 3.01 49.38
N SER A 228 17.97 3.96 50.31
CA SER A 228 18.96 3.83 51.35
C SER A 228 18.59 2.50 51.98
N GLN A 229 19.27 1.44 51.56
CA GLN A 229 19.46 0.28 52.41
C GLN A 229 19.76 0.89 53.78
N PRO A 230 18.90 0.70 54.82
CA PRO A 230 19.08 1.37 56.10
C PRO A 230 20.54 1.16 56.47
N ASP A 231 21.28 2.25 56.62
CA ASP A 231 22.73 2.21 56.78
C ASP A 231 23.00 1.35 58.01
N GLY A 232 23.27 0.06 57.77
CA GLY A 232 23.30 -0.95 58.83
C GLY A 232 24.36 -0.59 59.86
N ARG A 233 25.41 0.12 59.44
CA ARG A 233 26.43 0.65 60.33
C ARG A 233 25.90 1.79 61.20
N LYS A 234 25.08 2.71 60.68
CA LYS A 234 24.40 3.72 61.51
C LYS A 234 23.42 3.08 62.47
N GLU A 235 22.67 2.06 62.05
CA GLU A 235 21.72 1.40 62.94
C GLU A 235 22.42 0.59 64.04
N ALA A 236 23.48 -0.14 63.69
CA ALA A 236 24.36 -0.79 64.65
C ALA A 236 24.97 0.23 65.64
N HIS A 237 25.39 1.40 65.14
CA HIS A 237 25.90 2.46 65.99
C HIS A 237 24.85 2.98 66.99
N ARG A 238 23.57 3.10 66.59
CA ARG A 238 22.48 3.46 67.51
C ARG A 238 22.23 2.37 68.54
N ILE A 239 22.19 1.09 68.15
CA ILE A 239 22.10 -0.03 69.11
C ILE A 239 23.22 0.06 70.16
N ALA A 240 24.45 0.38 69.74
CA ALA A 240 25.59 0.45 70.64
C ALA A 240 25.71 1.76 71.46
N HIS A 241 25.11 2.89 71.04
CA HIS A 241 25.41 4.19 71.67
C HIS A 241 24.19 5.05 72.02
N ASP A 242 22.98 4.66 71.61
CA ASP A 242 21.75 5.43 71.84
C ASP A 242 20.89 4.78 72.94
N PRO A 243 20.83 5.35 74.15
CA PRO A 243 20.01 4.83 75.25
C PRO A 243 18.51 4.75 74.95
N THR A 244 18.02 5.49 73.96
CA THR A 244 16.61 5.50 73.57
C THR A 244 16.27 4.39 72.57
N HIS A 245 17.29 3.71 72.03
CA HIS A 245 17.08 2.64 71.07
C HIS A 245 16.51 1.38 71.77
N PRO A 246 15.45 0.75 71.24
CA PRO A 246 14.77 -0.38 71.89
C PRO A 246 15.68 -1.58 72.24
N LEU A 247 16.74 -1.78 71.46
CA LEU A 247 17.72 -2.85 71.68
C LEU A 247 18.98 -2.42 72.45
N HIS A 248 19.14 -1.14 72.81
CA HIS A 248 20.37 -0.66 73.46
C HIS A 248 20.58 -1.26 74.85
N GLU A 249 19.53 -1.25 75.67
CA GLU A 249 19.59 -1.85 77.00
C GLU A 249 19.89 -3.36 76.93
N ALA A 250 19.26 -4.03 75.96
CA ALA A 250 19.49 -5.45 75.69
C ALA A 250 20.93 -5.73 75.23
N TYR A 251 21.50 -4.87 74.38
CA TYR A 251 22.88 -4.97 73.90
C TYR A 251 23.91 -4.75 75.02
N MET A 252 23.69 -3.78 75.90
CA MET A 252 24.64 -3.44 76.97
C MET A 252 24.65 -4.42 78.14
N ARG A 253 23.56 -5.15 78.39
CA ARG A 253 23.40 -6.02 79.56
C ARG A 253 23.45 -7.48 79.17
N THR A 254 24.51 -8.18 79.54
CA THR A 254 24.67 -9.63 79.30
C THR A 254 23.59 -10.49 79.95
N SER A 255 22.97 -10.00 81.02
CA SER A 255 21.86 -10.67 81.72
C SER A 255 20.48 -10.36 81.15
N HIS A 256 20.36 -9.53 80.09
CA HIS A 256 19.06 -9.18 79.53
C HIS A 256 18.46 -10.35 78.75
N PRO A 257 17.15 -10.66 78.87
CA PRO A 257 16.52 -11.77 78.17
C PRO A 257 16.69 -11.74 76.64
N GLN A 258 16.85 -10.56 76.06
CA GLN A 258 17.03 -10.33 74.62
C GLN A 258 18.48 -10.01 74.23
N HIS A 259 19.47 -10.17 75.12
CA HIS A 259 20.87 -9.81 74.83
C HIS A 259 21.42 -10.53 73.59
N ARG A 260 21.15 -11.83 73.48
CA ARG A 260 21.55 -12.64 72.32
C ARG A 260 20.95 -12.11 71.01
N TYR A 261 19.66 -11.80 71.01
CA TYR A 261 18.97 -11.25 69.84
C TYR A 261 19.52 -9.87 69.45
N ALA A 262 19.78 -9.00 70.44
CA ALA A 262 20.35 -7.67 70.21
C ALA A 262 21.77 -7.74 69.60
N ASN A 263 22.62 -8.66 70.07
CA ASN A 263 23.95 -8.91 69.48
C ASN A 263 23.85 -9.45 68.05
N GLU A 264 22.97 -10.42 67.80
CA GLU A 264 22.76 -10.98 66.46
C GLU A 264 22.25 -9.92 65.46
N GLN A 265 21.38 -9.00 65.90
CA GLN A 265 20.95 -7.87 65.08
C GLN A 265 22.09 -6.86 64.86
N TYR A 266 22.85 -6.52 65.89
CA TYR A 266 24.02 -5.64 65.78
C TYR A 266 25.04 -6.21 64.78
N ASP A 267 25.42 -7.49 64.90
CA ASP A 267 26.42 -8.12 64.05
C ASP A 267 25.97 -8.22 62.59
N ARG A 268 24.68 -8.52 62.37
CA ARG A 268 24.06 -8.51 61.04
C ARG A 268 24.15 -7.13 60.40
N LEU A 269 23.88 -6.08 61.17
CA LEU A 269 23.84 -4.70 60.70
C LEU A 269 25.25 -4.09 60.54
N ALA A 270 26.18 -4.39 61.45
CA ALA A 270 27.55 -3.87 61.44
C ALA A 270 28.47 -4.59 60.43
N PHE A 271 28.33 -5.91 60.31
CA PHE A 271 29.28 -6.76 59.58
C PHE A 271 28.66 -7.54 58.41
N GLY A 272 27.34 -7.46 58.20
CA GLY A 272 26.67 -8.06 57.04
C GLY A 272 26.71 -9.58 56.98
N ARG A 273 27.07 -10.28 58.06
CA ARG A 273 27.11 -11.75 58.08
C ARG A 273 25.71 -12.33 58.25
N ARG A 274 25.30 -13.17 57.30
CA ARG A 274 24.20 -14.14 57.52
C ARG A 274 24.80 -15.32 58.30
N LEU A 275 24.29 -15.58 59.49
CA LEU A 275 24.43 -16.88 60.16
C LEU A 275 23.46 -17.87 59.51
#